data_AF-A0A223KQC1-F1
#
_entry.id   AF-A0A223KQC1-F1
#
_cell.length_a   1.000
_cell.length_b   1.000
_cell.length_c   1.000
_cell.angle_alpha   90.00
_cell.angle_beta   90.00
_cell.angle_gamma   90.00
#
_symmetry.space_group_name_H-M   'P 1'
#
loop_
_entity.id
_entity.type
_entity.pdbx_description
1 polymer ?
#
loop_
_entity_poly.entity_id
_entity_poly.type
_entity_poly.pdbx_seq_one_letter_code
_entity_poly.pdbx_strand_id
1 'polypeptide(L)'
;MGKNQSNVEKPLIAVGVPIFIMALGIFLIVNTEVEGKMQFIPVIFILLGVAELIRSITRQRNQLTKKQQVEINQKSGHYTYLFIVTATLVSVIMLVMDIMSIEMVLHIHLTFVILVYPILQIMFLIREV
;
A
#
# COMPACT_ATOMS: atom_id res chain seq x y z
N MET A 1 24.24 21.16 23.05
CA MET A 1 25.03 21.00 21.81
C MET A 1 25.73 19.65 21.85
N GLY A 2 25.64 18.87 20.77
CA GLY A 2 26.18 17.51 20.63
C GLY A 2 25.14 16.57 19.98
N LYS A 3 24.84 16.77 18.69
CA LYS A 3 25.30 15.96 17.53
C LYS A 3 24.73 14.53 17.47
N ASN A 4 24.00 14.30 16.37
CA ASN A 4 23.98 13.06 15.55
C ASN A 4 23.14 11.89 16.10
N GLN A 5 22.10 11.37 15.45
CA GLN A 5 21.63 11.45 14.08
C GLN A 5 20.10 11.45 14.11
N SER A 6 19.50 12.37 13.36
CA SER A 6 18.19 12.16 12.78
C SER A 6 18.14 10.74 12.24
N ASN A 7 17.18 9.92 12.70
CA ASN A 7 16.74 8.72 11.99
C ASN A 7 16.11 9.15 10.65
N VAL A 8 16.91 9.79 9.79
CA VAL A 8 16.65 9.83 8.36
C VAL A 8 16.59 8.36 8.00
N GLU A 9 15.39 7.85 7.70
CA GLU A 9 15.20 6.52 7.11
C GLU A 9 16.34 6.34 6.10
N LYS A 10 17.22 5.36 6.33
CA LYS A 10 18.40 5.16 5.49
C LYS A 10 17.90 5.13 4.04
N PRO A 11 18.47 5.91 3.11
CA PRO A 11 17.96 6.03 1.74
C PRO A 11 17.81 4.67 1.05
N LEU A 12 18.62 3.68 1.46
CA LEU A 12 18.51 2.29 1.03
C LEU A 12 17.18 1.60 1.40
N ILE A 13 16.62 1.87 2.58
CA ILE A 13 15.35 1.29 3.03
C ILE A 13 14.18 2.10 2.45
N ALA A 14 14.32 3.43 2.47
CA ALA A 14 13.34 4.39 1.97
C ALA A 14 13.04 4.21 0.46
N VAL A 15 14.06 3.89 -0.33
CA VAL A 15 13.95 3.82 -1.81
C VAL A 15 14.27 2.42 -2.35
N GLY A 16 15.23 1.71 -1.76
CA GLY A 16 15.68 0.40 -2.26
C GLY A 16 14.67 -0.73 -2.04
N VAL A 17 13.97 -0.78 -0.90
CA VAL A 17 12.93 -1.78 -0.64
C VAL A 17 11.74 -1.62 -1.61
N PRO A 18 11.17 -0.41 -1.80
CA PRO A 18 10.14 -0.19 -2.81
C PRO A 18 10.56 -0.59 -4.23
N ILE A 19 11.78 -0.21 -4.65
CA ILE A 19 12.32 -0.57 -5.97
C ILE A 19 12.47 -2.08 -6.13
N PHE A 20 12.96 -2.77 -5.10
CA PHE A 20 13.08 -4.22 -5.10
C PHE A 20 11.71 -4.91 -5.24
N ILE A 21 10.68 -4.43 -4.53
CA ILE A 21 9.31 -4.95 -4.64
C ILE A 21 8.76 -4.75 -6.07
N MET A 22 8.97 -3.57 -6.68
CA MET A 22 8.57 -3.33 -8.07
C MET A 22 9.31 -4.23 -9.05
N ALA A 23 10.62 -4.40 -8.88
CA ALA A 23 11.44 -5.27 -9.72
C ALA A 23 11.01 -6.74 -9.63
N LEU A 24 10.59 -7.21 -8.45
CA LEU A 24 10.01 -8.54 -8.28
C LEU A 24 8.69 -8.67 -9.06
N GLY A 25 7.83 -7.65 -9.01
CA GLY A 25 6.61 -7.61 -9.83
C GLY A 25 6.93 -7.70 -11.32
N ILE A 26 7.85 -6.87 -11.83
CA ILE A 26 8.26 -6.91 -13.24
C ILE A 26 8.87 -8.27 -13.61
N PHE A 27 9.71 -8.84 -12.74
CA PHE A 27 10.30 -10.17 -12.95
C PHE A 27 9.24 -11.25 -13.11
N LEU A 28 8.18 -11.21 -12.29
CA LEU A 28 7.04 -12.13 -12.41
C LEU A 28 6.30 -11.92 -13.74
N ILE A 29 6.10 -10.68 -14.20
CA ILE A 29 5.50 -10.43 -15.54
C ILE A 29 6.33 -11.07 -16.64
N VAL A 30 7.66 -10.92 -16.58
CA VAL A 30 8.57 -11.35 -17.66
C VAL A 30 8.79 -12.86 -17.68
N ASN A 31 8.84 -13.52 -16.51
CA ASN A 31 9.25 -14.93 -16.40
C ASN A 31 8.09 -15.90 -16.17
N THR A 32 6.87 -15.41 -16.02
CA THR A 32 5.70 -16.28 -16.06
C THR A 32 4.86 -15.93 -17.28
N GLU A 33 4.71 -16.90 -18.19
CA GLU A 33 3.61 -16.94 -19.15
C GLU A 33 2.31 -17.14 -18.36
N VAL A 34 1.89 -16.13 -17.60
CA VAL A 34 0.70 -16.23 -16.76
C VAL A 34 -0.51 -16.14 -17.69
N GLU A 35 -0.93 -17.26 -18.25
CA GLU A 35 -2.29 -17.39 -18.76
C GLU A 35 -3.22 -17.65 -17.57
N GLY A 36 -4.12 -16.70 -17.29
CA GLY A 36 -5.13 -16.82 -16.27
C GLY A 36 -4.89 -16.01 -14.99
N LYS A 37 -5.66 -16.36 -13.96
CA LYS A 37 -6.08 -15.47 -12.87
C LYS A 37 -4.99 -14.92 -11.94
N MET A 38 -3.74 -15.40 -12.06
CA MET A 38 -2.58 -14.88 -11.32
C MET A 38 -1.88 -13.68 -12.01
N GLN A 39 -2.37 -13.22 -13.18
CA GLN A 39 -1.83 -12.07 -13.93
C GLN A 39 -1.79 -10.76 -13.11
N PHE A 40 -2.58 -10.66 -12.04
CA PHE A 40 -2.71 -9.45 -11.25
C PHE A 40 -1.70 -9.36 -10.10
N ILE A 41 -1.15 -10.48 -9.63
CA ILE A 41 -0.14 -10.50 -8.55
C ILE A 41 1.05 -9.60 -8.91
N PRO A 42 1.65 -9.68 -10.11
CA PRO A 42 2.75 -8.80 -10.47
C PRO A 42 2.39 -7.31 -10.45
N VAL A 43 1.19 -6.96 -10.91
CA VAL A 43 0.66 -5.57 -10.90
C VAL A 43 0.51 -5.06 -9.47
N ILE A 44 0.03 -5.91 -8.57
CA ILE A 44 -0.08 -5.60 -7.14
C ILE A 44 1.28 -5.28 -6.51
N PHE A 45 2.32 -6.07 -6.82
CA PHE A 45 3.68 -5.81 -6.33
C PHE A 45 4.23 -4.47 -6.85
N ILE A 46 3.99 -4.16 -8.13
CA ILE A 46 4.38 -2.87 -8.72
C ILE A 46 3.67 -1.72 -7.99
N LEU A 47 2.36 -1.81 -7.81
CA LEU A 47 1.57 -0.78 -7.14
C LEU A 47 1.98 -0.58 -5.68
N LEU A 48 2.27 -1.67 -4.94
CA LEU A 48 2.80 -1.61 -3.58
C LEU A 48 4.13 -0.84 -3.53
N GLY A 49 5.06 -1.17 -4.44
CA GLY A 49 6.36 -0.51 -4.48
C GLY A 49 6.26 0.96 -4.88
N VAL A 50 5.38 1.34 -5.83
CA VAL A 50 5.13 2.76 -6.14
C VAL A 50 4.59 3.50 -4.91
N ALA A 51 3.64 2.89 -4.20
CA ALA A 51 3.01 3.52 -3.06
C ALA A 51 3.98 3.75 -1.89
N GLU A 52 4.84 2.76 -1.61
CA GLU A 52 5.90 2.88 -0.61
C GLU A 52 6.96 3.92 -1.00
N LEU A 53 7.29 4.04 -2.29
CA LEU A 53 8.20 5.05 -2.79
C LEU A 53 7.65 6.47 -2.58
N ILE A 54 6.37 6.70 -2.93
CA ILE A 54 5.71 8.01 -2.72
C ILE A 54 5.65 8.34 -1.23
N ARG A 55 5.34 7.36 -0.37
CA ARG A 55 5.31 7.51 1.08
C ARG A 55 6.68 7.94 1.62
N SER A 56 7.75 7.29 1.17
CA SER A 56 9.11 7.61 1.58
C SER A 56 9.54 9.01 1.12
N ILE A 57 9.33 9.34 -0.17
CA ILE A 57 9.70 10.66 -0.72
C ILE A 57 8.97 11.77 0.04
N THR A 58 7.67 11.59 0.28
CA THR A 58 6.88 12.63 0.91
C THR A 58 7.24 12.81 2.40
N ARG A 59 7.62 11.75 3.11
CA ARG A 59 8.20 11.86 4.47
C ARG A 59 9.49 12.66 4.50
N GLN A 60 10.38 12.43 3.54
CA GLN A 60 11.64 13.17 3.45
C GLN A 60 11.41 14.66 3.13
N ARG A 61 10.46 14.96 2.23
CA ARG A 61 10.17 16.34 1.80
C ARG A 61 9.50 17.17 2.90
N ASN A 62 8.56 16.58 3.65
CA ASN A 62 7.71 17.34 4.58
C ASN A 62 8.25 17.42 6.01
N GLN A 63 9.39 16.78 6.31
CA GLN A 63 10.05 16.78 7.64
C GLN A 63 9.07 16.57 8.82
N LEU A 64 8.11 15.67 8.64
CA LEU A 64 7.00 15.50 9.58
C LEU A 64 7.50 15.13 10.96
N THR A 65 6.88 15.74 11.97
CA THR A 65 7.12 15.36 13.36
C THR A 65 6.62 13.94 13.61
N LYS A 66 7.21 13.26 14.61
CA LYS A 66 6.75 11.92 15.02
C LYS A 66 5.24 11.90 15.34
N LYS A 67 4.71 12.99 15.91
CA LYS A 67 3.29 13.12 16.25
C LYS A 67 2.40 13.13 15.00
N GLN A 68 2.73 13.93 13.99
CA GLN A 68 2.00 13.97 12.71
C GLN A 68 2.07 12.62 11.98
N GLN A 69 3.23 11.96 11.98
CA GLN A 69 3.36 10.63 11.38
C GLN A 69 2.43 9.59 12.03
N VAL A 70 2.33 9.61 13.37
CA VAL A 70 1.43 8.71 14.09
C VAL A 70 -0.03 9.04 13.78
N GLU A 71 -0.40 10.32 13.74
CA GLU A 71 -1.75 10.77 13.44
C GLU A 71 -2.19 10.36 12.02
N ILE A 72 -1.35 10.58 11.02
CA ILE A 72 -1.59 10.15 9.63
C ILE A 72 -1.76 8.63 9.58
N ASN A 73 -0.85 7.86 10.19
CA ASN A 73 -0.95 6.40 10.18
C ASN A 73 -2.22 5.89 10.87
N GLN A 74 -2.63 6.51 11.98
CA GLN A 74 -3.86 6.17 12.69
C GLN A 74 -5.10 6.49 11.86
N LYS A 75 -5.18 7.68 11.25
CA LYS A 75 -6.29 8.08 10.38
C LYS A 75 -6.38 7.14 9.16
N SER A 76 -5.29 6.95 8.43
CA SER A 76 -5.24 6.04 7.29
C SER A 76 -5.65 4.62 7.69
N GLY A 77 -5.12 4.11 8.80
CA GLY A 77 -5.46 2.77 9.29
C GLY A 77 -6.93 2.63 9.64
N HIS A 78 -7.52 3.63 10.32
CA HIS A 78 -8.93 3.63 10.68
C HIS A 78 -9.85 3.62 9.45
N TYR A 79 -9.60 4.49 8.46
CA TYR A 79 -10.41 4.54 7.26
C TYR A 79 -10.23 3.29 6.39
N THR A 80 -9.01 2.78 6.23
CA THR A 80 -8.78 1.49 5.55
C THR A 80 -9.55 0.37 6.23
N TYR A 81 -9.54 0.31 7.56
CA TYR A 81 -10.29 -0.70 8.31
C TYR A 81 -11.80 -0.60 8.02
N LEU A 82 -12.38 0.60 8.05
CA LEU A 82 -13.79 0.82 7.71
C LEU A 82 -14.11 0.34 6.30
N PHE A 83 -13.25 0.64 5.32
CA PHE A 83 -13.42 0.18 3.95
C PHE A 83 -13.31 -1.33 3.82
N ILE A 84 -12.35 -1.96 4.50
CA ILE A 84 -12.19 -3.42 4.50
C ILE A 84 -13.43 -4.09 5.10
N VAL A 85 -13.90 -3.65 6.27
CA VAL A 85 -15.11 -4.23 6.90
C VAL A 85 -16.32 -4.11 5.97
N THR A 86 -16.50 -2.95 5.35
CA THR A 86 -17.59 -2.73 4.39
C THR A 86 -17.45 -3.65 3.18
N ALA A 87 -16.25 -3.74 2.61
CA ALA A 87 -15.95 -4.60 1.47
C ALA A 87 -16.15 -6.08 1.81
N THR A 88 -15.80 -6.51 3.02
CA THR A 88 -16.03 -7.87 3.52
C THR A 88 -17.51 -8.18 3.59
N LEU A 89 -18.32 -7.31 4.19
CA LEU A 89 -19.77 -7.50 4.29
C LEU A 89 -20.41 -7.64 2.90
N VAL A 90 -20.08 -6.72 1.97
CA VAL A 90 -20.57 -6.78 0.59
C VAL A 90 -20.09 -8.05 -0.11
N SER A 91 -18.81 -8.42 0.06
CA SER A 91 -18.23 -9.60 -0.56
C SER A 91 -18.88 -10.89 -0.08
N VAL A 92 -19.20 -11.02 1.21
CA VAL A 92 -19.89 -12.18 1.77
C VAL A 92 -21.30 -12.30 1.19
N ILE A 93 -22.05 -11.19 1.10
CA ILE A 93 -23.39 -11.19 0.49
C ILE A 93 -23.31 -11.66 -0.97
N MET A 94 -22.38 -11.09 -1.73
CA MET A 94 -22.20 -11.42 -3.16
C MET A 94 -21.68 -12.85 -3.37
N LEU A 95 -20.89 -13.39 -2.45
CA LEU A 95 -20.45 -14.77 -2.45
C LEU A 95 -21.63 -15.73 -2.21
N VAL A 96 -22.48 -15.44 -1.23
CA VAL A 96 -23.69 -16.25 -0.93
C VAL A 96 -24.70 -16.21 -2.07
N MET A 97 -24.74 -15.12 -2.83
CA MET A 97 -25.58 -14.99 -4.03
C MET A 97 -24.99 -15.65 -5.28
N ASP A 98 -23.85 -16.34 -5.19
CA ASP A 98 -23.09 -16.88 -6.32
C ASP A 98 -22.72 -15.84 -7.40
N ILE A 99 -22.67 -14.55 -7.03
CA ILE A 99 -22.31 -13.45 -7.94
C ILE A 99 -20.79 -13.32 -8.06
N MET A 100 -20.06 -13.58 -6.97
CA MET A 100 -18.60 -13.50 -6.93
C MET A 100 -17.96 -14.79 -6.44
N SER A 101 -16.79 -15.11 -6.99
CA SER A 101 -15.96 -16.22 -6.49
C SER A 101 -15.09 -15.79 -5.30
N ILE A 102 -14.68 -16.75 -4.45
CA ILE A 102 -13.75 -16.52 -3.33
C ILE A 102 -12.47 -15.80 -3.79
N GLU A 103 -12.01 -16.13 -4.99
CA GLU A 103 -10.83 -15.52 -5.59
C GLU A 103 -11.01 -14.02 -5.85
N MET A 104 -12.16 -13.61 -6.40
CA MET A 104 -12.48 -12.18 -6.60
C MET A 104 -12.57 -11.43 -5.26
N VAL A 105 -13.13 -12.07 -4.24
CA VAL A 105 -13.19 -11.50 -2.88
C VAL A 105 -11.79 -11.23 -2.34
N LEU A 106 -10.88 -12.21 -2.45
CA LEU A 106 -9.48 -12.05 -2.05
C LEU A 106 -8.80 -10.91 -2.81
N HIS A 107 -9.04 -10.79 -4.12
CA HIS A 107 -8.49 -9.70 -4.94
C HIS A 107 -8.95 -8.32 -4.48
N ILE A 108 -10.24 -8.16 -4.17
CA ILE A 108 -10.79 -6.91 -3.64
C ILE A 108 -10.09 -6.54 -2.33
N HIS A 109 -9.96 -7.49 -1.40
CA HIS A 109 -9.33 -7.24 -0.10
C HIS A 109 -7.84 -6.89 -0.23
N LEU A 110 -7.12 -7.60 -1.10
CA LEU A 110 -5.72 -7.30 -1.38
C LEU A 110 -5.55 -5.89 -1.95
N THR A 111 -6.46 -5.47 -2.83
CA THR A 111 -6.49 -4.12 -3.40
C THR A 111 -6.67 -3.05 -2.31
N PHE A 112 -7.58 -3.27 -1.35
CA PHE A 112 -7.75 -2.32 -0.24
C PHE A 112 -6.51 -2.17 0.64
N VAL A 113 -5.86 -3.30 0.97
CA VAL A 113 -4.66 -3.27 1.83
C VAL A 113 -3.48 -2.61 1.12
N ILE A 114 -3.31 -2.88 -0.18
CA ILE A 114 -2.12 -2.50 -0.92
C ILE A 114 -2.23 -1.11 -1.56
N LEU A 115 -3.43 -0.70 -1.99
CA LEU A 115 -3.64 0.59 -2.65
C LEU A 115 -4.30 1.61 -1.73
N VAL A 116 -5.41 1.25 -1.08
CA VAL A 116 -6.22 2.25 -0.36
C VAL A 116 -5.50 2.80 0.86
N TYR A 117 -4.81 1.94 1.62
CA TYR A 117 -4.04 2.41 2.78
C TYR A 117 -2.93 3.42 2.41
N PRO A 118 -2.04 3.13 1.45
CA PRO A 118 -1.05 4.12 1.03
C PRO A 118 -1.64 5.37 0.38
N ILE A 119 -2.70 5.26 -0.41
CA ILE A 119 -3.38 6.43 -0.99
C ILE A 119 -3.91 7.34 0.11
N LEU A 120 -4.57 6.77 1.12
CA LEU A 120 -5.06 7.55 2.27
C LEU A 120 -3.90 8.20 3.04
N GLN A 121 -2.79 7.48 3.22
CA GLN A 121 -1.58 8.09 3.79
C GLN A 121 -1.14 9.30 2.98
N ILE A 122 -1.01 9.20 1.65
CA ILE A 122 -0.64 10.32 0.78
C ILE A 122 -1.64 11.47 0.87
N MET A 123 -2.94 11.18 0.88
CA MET A 123 -3.99 12.21 0.99
C MET A 123 -3.90 12.99 2.31
N PHE A 124 -3.78 12.31 3.45
CA PHE A 124 -3.65 12.99 4.75
C PHE A 124 -2.32 13.72 4.86
N LEU A 125 -1.27 13.17 4.27
CA LEU A 125 0.06 13.76 4.20
C LEU A 125 0.08 15.06 3.40
N ILE A 126 -0.70 15.17 2.32
CA ILE A 126 -0.86 16.42 1.55
C ILE A 126 -1.73 17.42 2.31
N ARG A 127 -2.74 16.95 3.05
CA ARG A 127 -3.67 17.82 3.78
C ARG A 127 -3.07 18.44 5.05
N GLU A 128 -2.14 17.76 5.70
CA GLU A 128 -1.48 18.22 6.93
C GLU A 128 -0.21 19.06 6.68
N VAL A 129 0.15 19.31 5.42
CA VAL A 129 1.22 20.22 4.97
C VAL A 129 0.62 21.57 4.62
#